data_AF-A0A382BD78-F1
#
_entry.id   AF-A0A382BD78-F1
#
_cell.length_a   1.000
_cell.length_b   1.000
_cell.length_c   1.000
_cell.angle_alpha   90.00
_cell.angle_beta   90.00
_cell.angle_gamma   90.00
#
_symmetry.space_group_name_H-M   'P 1'
#
loop_
_entity.id
_entity.type
_entity.pdbx_description
1 polymer ?
#
loop_
_entity_poly.entity_id
_entity_poly.type
_entity_poly.pdbx_seq_one_letter_code
_entity_poly.pdbx_strand_id
1 'polypeptide(L)'
;SAMAQDPRTISRVREKLGNAADARTVGAEMQREMLRDVVPSIADTIPDVELTSAIFLTLFPNYHPWGSFNSINYRFRPNGDNPDECVWECMFLQPIPEDGDYEPVKEIHWLGPDDDYTDAPELGMLVKVFNQDLRNLTHVYAGMKATAREHLRLADYNELKLRHFHELYEKWVGDL
;
A
#
# COMPACT_ATOMS: atom_id res chain seq x y z
N SER A 1 -6.14 -12.02 -0.90
CA SER A 1 -6.65 -12.58 -2.17
C SER A 1 -6.56 -14.12 -2.27
N ALA A 2 -6.80 -14.86 -1.18
CA ALA A 2 -7.10 -16.31 -1.20
C ALA A 2 -7.76 -16.70 0.13
N MET A 3 -7.23 -16.17 1.25
CA MET A 3 -7.77 -16.35 2.60
C MET A 3 -9.19 -15.77 2.81
N ALA A 4 -9.57 -14.70 2.10
CA ALA A 4 -10.90 -14.09 2.24
C ALA A 4 -12.05 -14.98 1.73
N GLN A 5 -11.74 -16.12 1.10
CA GLN A 5 -12.73 -17.09 0.62
C GLN A 5 -12.58 -18.48 1.28
N ASP A 6 -11.79 -18.61 2.36
CA ASP A 6 -11.71 -19.87 3.09
C ASP A 6 -13.09 -20.23 3.67
N PRO A 7 -13.68 -21.39 3.28
CA PRO A 7 -14.97 -21.84 3.79
C PRO A 7 -15.05 -21.90 5.32
N ARG A 8 -13.92 -22.15 6.00
CA ARG A 8 -13.82 -22.19 7.46
C ARG A 8 -14.03 -20.80 8.07
N THR A 9 -13.35 -19.79 7.52
CA THR A 9 -13.49 -18.38 7.92
C THR A 9 -14.93 -17.93 7.73
N ILE A 10 -15.51 -18.20 6.56
CA ILE A 10 -16.91 -17.83 6.25
C ILE A 10 -17.88 -18.49 7.24
N SER A 11 -17.68 -19.78 7.57
CA SER A 11 -18.51 -20.49 8.55
C SER A 11 -18.44 -19.86 9.94
N ARG A 12 -17.24 -19.53 10.43
CA ARG A 12 -17.02 -18.91 11.76
C ARG A 12 -17.67 -17.53 11.86
N VAL A 13 -17.50 -16.70 10.82
CA VAL A 13 -18.12 -15.37 10.76
C VAL A 13 -19.64 -15.48 10.79
N ARG A 14 -20.22 -16.41 10.01
CA ARG A 14 -21.67 -16.62 9.95
C ARG A 14 -22.25 -17.11 11.27
N GLU A 15 -21.54 -18.02 11.95
CA GLU A 15 -21.94 -18.51 13.28
C GLU A 15 -21.94 -17.39 14.32
N LYS A 16 -20.90 -16.53 14.32
CA LYS A 16 -20.74 -15.45 15.30
C LYS A 16 -21.72 -14.29 15.09
N LEU A 17 -21.89 -13.83 13.85
CA LEU A 17 -22.65 -12.62 13.55
C LEU A 17 -24.10 -12.88 13.15
N GLY A 18 -24.44 -14.11 12.74
CA GLY A 18 -25.73 -14.44 12.15
C GLY A 18 -25.95 -13.78 10.78
N ASN A 19 -27.12 -13.99 10.18
CA ASN A 19 -27.42 -13.53 8.82
C ASN A 19 -27.83 -12.04 8.73
N ALA A 20 -27.92 -11.32 9.86
CA ALA A 20 -28.46 -9.95 9.92
C ALA A 20 -27.39 -8.86 10.12
N ALA A 21 -26.11 -9.22 10.22
CA ALA A 21 -25.03 -8.25 10.39
C ALA A 21 -24.78 -7.43 9.11
N ASP A 22 -24.42 -6.17 9.28
CA ASP A 22 -24.11 -5.29 8.16
C ASP A 22 -22.75 -5.62 7.52
N ALA A 23 -22.55 -5.16 6.29
CA ALA A 23 -21.38 -5.50 5.49
C ALA A 23 -20.05 -5.06 6.13
N ARG A 24 -20.02 -3.97 6.91
CA ARG A 24 -18.80 -3.49 7.55
C ARG A 24 -18.41 -4.40 8.70
N THR A 25 -19.37 -4.78 9.53
CA THR A 25 -19.16 -5.72 10.64
C THR A 25 -18.70 -7.08 10.12
N VAL A 26 -19.34 -7.57 9.05
CA VAL A 26 -18.93 -8.82 8.38
C VAL A 26 -17.50 -8.72 7.85
N GLY A 27 -17.15 -7.62 7.15
CA GLY A 27 -15.81 -7.40 6.62
C GLY A 27 -14.74 -7.35 7.70
N ALA A 28 -15.02 -6.69 8.83
CA ALA A 28 -14.10 -6.63 9.96
C ALA A 28 -13.87 -8.02 10.56
N GLU A 29 -14.93 -8.77 10.82
CA GLU A 29 -14.82 -10.11 11.41
C GLU A 29 -14.12 -11.10 10.46
N MET A 30 -14.32 -10.99 9.15
CA MET A 30 -13.56 -11.79 8.18
C MET A 30 -12.05 -11.56 8.29
N GLN A 31 -11.61 -10.30 8.36
CA GLN A 31 -10.19 -9.97 8.54
C GLN A 31 -9.69 -10.40 9.92
N ARG A 32 -10.51 -10.26 10.96
CA ARG A 32 -10.19 -10.70 12.32
C ARG A 32 -9.90 -12.20 12.38
N GLU A 33 -10.77 -13.00 11.79
CA GLU A 33 -10.62 -14.45 11.74
C GLU A 33 -9.40 -14.88 10.91
N MET A 34 -9.11 -14.17 9.82
CA MET A 34 -7.85 -14.38 9.07
C MET A 34 -6.60 -14.08 9.91
N LEU A 35 -6.63 -13.00 10.70
CA LEU A 35 -5.52 -12.64 11.58
C LEU A 35 -5.42 -13.55 12.80
N ARG A 36 -6.52 -14.16 13.24
CA ARG A 36 -6.53 -15.08 14.38
C ARG A 36 -5.64 -16.30 14.14
N ASP A 37 -5.51 -16.73 12.90
CA ASP A 37 -4.62 -17.85 12.54
C ASP A 37 -3.13 -17.45 12.57
N VAL A 38 -2.82 -16.15 12.65
CA VAL A 38 -1.45 -15.60 12.66
C VAL A 38 -1.07 -15.04 14.04
N VAL A 39 -1.91 -14.15 14.58
CA VAL A 39 -1.72 -13.43 15.85
C VAL A 39 -2.92 -13.64 16.80
N PRO A 40 -3.18 -14.89 17.24
CA PRO A 40 -4.36 -15.21 18.05
C PRO A 40 -4.45 -14.41 19.36
N SER A 41 -3.33 -14.03 19.97
CA SER A 41 -3.33 -13.34 21.27
C SER A 41 -3.96 -11.94 21.23
N ILE A 42 -3.89 -11.25 20.10
CA ILE A 42 -4.41 -9.89 19.94
C ILE A 42 -5.62 -9.81 19.03
N ALA A 43 -5.97 -10.89 18.33
CA ALA A 43 -6.99 -10.90 17.28
C ALA A 43 -8.30 -10.24 17.73
N ASP A 44 -8.80 -10.53 18.94
CA ASP A 44 -10.05 -9.95 19.45
C ASP A 44 -9.93 -8.52 20.00
N THR A 45 -8.71 -8.03 20.20
CA THR A 45 -8.46 -6.67 20.72
C THR A 45 -8.35 -5.61 19.62
N ILE A 46 -8.18 -6.02 18.36
CA ILE A 46 -7.99 -5.11 17.24
C ILE A 46 -9.31 -4.39 16.93
N PRO A 47 -9.35 -3.04 16.88
CA PRO A 47 -10.56 -2.31 16.49
C PRO A 47 -10.98 -2.60 15.03
N ASP A 48 -12.28 -2.67 14.75
CA ASP A 48 -12.79 -2.93 13.39
C ASP A 48 -12.28 -1.91 12.34
N VAL A 49 -12.02 -0.67 12.77
CA VAL A 49 -11.48 0.37 11.89
C VAL A 49 -10.09 0.01 11.35
N GLU A 50 -9.24 -0.62 12.16
CA GLU A 50 -7.89 -1.09 11.78
C GLU A 50 -7.97 -2.29 10.81
N LEU A 51 -9.08 -3.02 10.82
CA LEU A 51 -9.30 -4.19 9.96
C LEU A 51 -9.94 -3.84 8.61
N THR A 52 -10.70 -2.75 8.55
CA THR A 52 -11.55 -2.43 7.39
C THR A 52 -11.15 -1.17 6.65
N SER A 53 -10.37 -0.29 7.27
CA SER A 53 -10.05 1.01 6.67
C SER A 53 -8.83 0.93 5.77
N ALA A 54 -8.90 1.59 4.62
CA ALA A 54 -7.74 1.86 3.79
C ALA A 54 -6.99 3.07 4.37
N ILE A 55 -6.12 2.83 5.35
CA ILE A 55 -5.33 3.88 5.99
C ILE A 55 -4.05 4.07 5.18
N PHE A 56 -3.86 5.26 4.64
CA PHE A 56 -2.67 5.62 3.86
C PHE A 56 -1.82 6.64 4.61
N LEU A 57 -0.63 6.22 5.00
CA LEU A 57 0.32 7.06 5.72
C LEU A 57 1.46 7.50 4.79
N THR A 58 1.98 8.68 5.07
CA THR A 58 3.15 9.24 4.38
C THR A 58 4.17 9.61 5.45
N LEU A 59 5.27 8.87 5.49
CA LEU A 59 6.44 9.17 6.28
C LEU A 59 7.47 9.85 5.37
N PHE A 60 7.50 11.19 5.46
CA PHE A 60 8.45 12.00 4.73
C PHE A 60 9.91 11.57 5.05
N PRO A 61 10.81 11.48 4.06
CA PRO A 61 10.62 11.94 2.67
C PRO A 61 10.09 10.90 1.70
N ASN A 62 10.14 9.61 2.01
CA ASN A 62 10.02 8.60 0.95
C ASN A 62 9.33 7.29 1.31
N TYR A 63 8.82 7.13 2.53
CA TYR A 63 8.19 5.88 2.96
C TYR A 63 6.68 6.02 3.08
N HIS A 64 5.93 5.11 2.46
CA HIS A 64 4.48 5.20 2.33
C HIS A 64 3.84 3.86 2.71
N PRO A 65 3.76 3.58 4.03
CA PRO A 65 3.12 2.36 4.51
C PRO A 65 1.60 2.48 4.42
N TRP A 66 0.95 1.41 4.00
CA TRP A 66 -0.46 1.25 4.32
C TRP A 66 -0.58 0.87 5.79
N GLY A 67 -1.52 1.51 6.48
CA GLY A 67 -1.69 1.38 7.92
C GLY A 67 -2.26 0.03 8.34
N SER A 68 -2.19 -0.20 9.66
CA SER A 68 -2.80 -1.34 10.33
C SER A 68 -2.25 -2.68 9.82
N PHE A 69 -3.12 -3.59 9.36
CA PHE A 69 -2.76 -4.92 8.91
C PHE A 69 -2.72 -5.04 7.37
N ASN A 70 -2.73 -3.92 6.66
CA ASN A 70 -2.44 -3.94 5.23
C ASN A 70 -0.94 -4.16 5.01
N SER A 71 -0.59 -5.16 4.21
CA SER A 71 0.80 -5.57 4.05
C SER A 71 1.61 -4.65 3.13
N ILE A 72 0.97 -3.77 2.38
CA ILE A 72 1.63 -3.03 1.31
C ILE A 72 2.41 -1.84 1.88
N ASN A 73 3.68 -1.75 1.51
CA ASN A 73 4.55 -0.65 1.89
C ASN A 73 5.33 -0.17 0.65
N TYR A 74 5.31 1.13 0.37
CA TYR A 74 6.09 1.70 -0.73
C TYR A 74 7.27 2.53 -0.24
N ARG A 75 8.38 2.46 -0.97
CA ARG A 75 9.51 3.36 -0.77
C ARG A 75 10.03 3.89 -2.11
N PHE A 76 10.27 5.20 -2.18
CA PHE A 76 10.74 5.87 -3.40
C PHE A 76 12.11 6.52 -3.15
N ARG A 77 13.18 5.97 -3.70
CA ARG A 77 14.54 6.47 -3.47
C ARG A 77 15.09 7.15 -4.72
N PRO A 78 15.87 8.23 -4.60
CA PRO A 78 16.63 8.75 -5.74
C PRO A 78 17.48 7.66 -6.38
N ASN A 79 17.61 7.66 -7.71
CA ASN A 79 18.59 6.83 -8.40
C ASN A 79 19.91 7.60 -8.56
N GLY A 80 20.68 7.68 -7.46
CA GLY A 80 21.85 8.57 -7.40
C GLY A 80 21.43 10.03 -7.56
N ASP A 81 22.16 10.76 -8.42
CA ASP A 81 21.88 12.17 -8.74
C ASP A 81 21.04 12.32 -10.02
N ASN A 82 20.47 11.24 -10.56
CA ASN A 82 19.63 11.32 -11.76
C ASN A 82 18.22 11.85 -11.40
N PRO A 83 17.83 13.05 -11.85
CA PRO A 83 16.51 13.61 -11.54
C PRO A 83 15.38 12.97 -12.38
N ASP A 84 15.72 12.13 -13.35
CA ASP A 84 14.77 11.48 -14.27
C ASP A 84 14.38 10.08 -13.79
N GLU A 85 15.02 9.57 -12.73
CA GLU A 85 14.87 8.19 -12.29
C GLU A 85 14.77 8.09 -10.76
N CYS A 86 14.00 7.10 -10.31
CA CYS A 86 13.94 6.71 -8.91
C CYS A 86 13.88 5.19 -8.80
N VAL A 87 14.31 4.67 -7.66
CA VAL A 87 14.07 3.28 -7.27
C VAL A 87 12.76 3.22 -6.50
N TRP A 88 11.77 2.54 -7.06
CA TRP A 88 10.50 2.28 -6.38
C TRP A 88 10.47 0.84 -5.85
N GLU A 89 10.26 0.72 -4.55
CA GLU A 89 10.17 -0.57 -3.85
C GLU A 89 8.72 -0.80 -3.40
N CYS A 90 8.16 -1.96 -3.76
CA CYS A 90 6.91 -2.47 -3.21
C CYS A 90 7.23 -3.65 -2.28
N MET A 91 7.00 -3.46 -0.99
CA MET A 91 7.29 -4.45 0.05
C MET A 91 5.99 -4.97 0.66
N PHE A 92 5.91 -6.29 0.85
CA PHE A 92 4.85 -6.92 1.63
C PHE A 92 5.37 -7.26 3.02
N LEU A 93 4.87 -6.56 4.03
CA LEU A 93 5.21 -6.79 5.43
C LEU A 93 3.98 -7.33 6.16
N GLN A 94 4.10 -8.50 6.78
CA GLN A 94 3.01 -9.14 7.51
C GLN A 94 3.45 -9.43 8.96
N PRO A 95 2.51 -9.57 9.91
CA PRO A 95 2.84 -10.03 11.24
C PRO A 95 3.55 -11.38 11.19
N ILE A 96 4.54 -11.56 12.06
CA ILE A 96 5.15 -12.87 12.27
C ILE A 96 4.13 -13.72 13.05
N PRO A 97 3.78 -14.93 12.57
CA PRO A 97 2.93 -15.87 13.28
C PRO A 97 3.42 -16.15 14.71
N GLU A 98 2.49 -16.22 15.67
CA GLU A 98 2.81 -16.48 17.08
C GLU A 98 3.32 -17.90 17.33
N ASP A 99 3.02 -18.85 16.44
CA ASP A 99 3.60 -20.20 16.47
C ASP A 99 5.06 -20.24 16.00
N GLY A 100 5.54 -19.14 15.41
CA GLY A 100 6.90 -18.96 14.92
C GLY A 100 7.18 -19.61 13.56
N ASP A 101 6.19 -20.20 12.90
CA ASP A 101 6.36 -20.82 11.58
C ASP A 101 6.09 -19.79 10.47
N TYR A 102 7.15 -19.35 9.79
CA TYR A 102 7.04 -18.37 8.72
C TYR A 102 8.11 -18.56 7.65
N GLU A 103 7.77 -18.15 6.43
CA GLU A 103 8.73 -18.06 5.34
C GLU A 103 9.59 -16.80 5.49
N PRO A 104 10.94 -16.93 5.52
CA PRO A 104 11.82 -15.78 5.51
C PRO A 104 11.59 -14.88 4.29
N VAL A 105 12.04 -13.62 4.41
CA VAL A 105 11.99 -12.66 3.30
C VAL A 105 12.69 -13.24 2.07
N LYS A 106 12.05 -13.12 0.91
CA LYS A 106 12.61 -13.53 -0.38
C LYS A 106 13.65 -12.52 -0.86
N GLU A 107 14.53 -12.96 -1.76
CA GLU A 107 15.41 -12.04 -2.48
C GLU A 107 14.61 -10.99 -3.27
N ILE A 108 15.22 -9.83 -3.49
CA ILE A 108 14.58 -8.75 -4.23
C ILE A 108 14.44 -9.17 -5.69
N HIS A 109 13.20 -9.16 -6.17
CA HIS A 109 12.90 -9.24 -7.59
C HIS A 109 13.00 -7.84 -8.20
N TRP A 110 14.02 -7.61 -9.02
CA TRP A 110 14.22 -6.35 -9.72
C TRP A 110 13.47 -6.35 -11.05
N LEU A 111 12.69 -5.29 -11.28
CA LEU A 111 12.11 -4.97 -12.58
C LEU A 111 12.76 -3.69 -13.11
N GLY A 112 13.06 -3.66 -14.40
CA GLY A 112 13.51 -2.49 -15.13
C GLY A 112 12.36 -1.55 -15.51
N PRO A 113 12.66 -0.34 -16.01
CA PRO A 113 11.65 0.67 -16.38
C PRO A 113 10.68 0.23 -17.49
N ASP A 114 11.11 -0.69 -18.36
CA ASP A 114 10.35 -1.18 -19.51
C ASP A 114 9.76 -2.59 -19.29
N ASP A 115 10.00 -3.20 -18.13
CA ASP A 115 9.50 -4.54 -17.81
C ASP A 115 8.00 -4.50 -17.47
N ASP A 116 7.27 -5.58 -17.77
CA ASP A 116 5.86 -5.68 -17.40
C ASP A 116 5.75 -6.19 -15.95
N TYR A 117 4.93 -5.52 -15.13
CA TYR A 117 4.72 -5.97 -13.74
C TYR A 117 4.07 -7.35 -13.65
N THR A 118 3.50 -7.89 -14.74
CA THR A 118 3.06 -9.30 -14.78
C THR A 118 4.21 -10.28 -14.60
N ASP A 119 5.44 -9.85 -14.84
CA ASP A 119 6.64 -10.66 -14.63
C ASP A 119 6.94 -10.84 -13.14
N ALA A 120 6.35 -10.02 -12.25
CA ALA A 120 6.39 -10.14 -10.79
C ALA A 120 5.07 -10.74 -10.22
N PRO A 121 4.86 -12.07 -10.31
CA PRO A 121 3.62 -12.73 -9.88
C PRO A 121 3.30 -12.55 -8.39
N GLU A 122 4.31 -12.29 -7.55
CA GLU A 122 4.17 -12.02 -6.13
C GLU A 122 3.30 -10.78 -5.82
N LEU A 123 3.18 -9.84 -6.76
CA LEU A 123 2.33 -8.66 -6.62
C LEU A 123 0.83 -8.99 -6.78
N GLY A 124 0.51 -10.17 -7.31
CA GLY A 124 -0.86 -10.64 -7.49
C GLY A 124 -1.75 -9.64 -8.24
N MET A 125 -2.85 -9.22 -7.62
CA MET A 125 -3.81 -8.32 -8.27
C MET A 125 -3.29 -6.88 -8.42
N LEU A 126 -2.24 -6.48 -7.70
CA LEU A 126 -1.69 -5.12 -7.77
C LEU A 126 -1.03 -4.82 -9.11
N VAL A 127 -0.55 -5.86 -9.82
CA VAL A 127 0.07 -5.75 -11.14
C VAL A 127 -0.75 -4.87 -12.09
N LYS A 128 -2.07 -5.05 -12.12
CA LYS A 128 -2.95 -4.28 -13.01
C LYS A 128 -2.98 -2.80 -12.67
N VAL A 129 -2.96 -2.48 -11.38
CA VAL A 129 -2.97 -1.10 -10.88
C VAL A 129 -1.62 -0.44 -11.15
N PHE A 130 -0.53 -1.14 -10.87
CA PHE A 130 0.82 -0.61 -11.08
C PHE A 130 1.12 -0.35 -12.55
N ASN A 131 0.75 -1.26 -13.44
CA ASN A 131 0.86 -1.04 -14.88
C ASN A 131 0.05 0.18 -15.35
N GLN A 132 -1.11 0.45 -14.75
CA GLN A 132 -1.89 1.64 -15.07
C GLN A 132 -1.21 2.93 -14.56
N ASP A 133 -0.78 2.93 -13.31
CA ASP A 133 -0.19 4.12 -12.66
C ASP A 133 1.12 4.52 -13.31
N LEU A 134 2.00 3.56 -13.61
CA LEU A 134 3.31 3.85 -14.22
C LEU A 134 3.21 4.30 -15.67
N ARG A 135 2.29 3.70 -16.45
CA ARG A 135 1.99 4.20 -17.80
C ARG A 135 1.57 5.66 -17.75
N ASN A 136 0.72 6.03 -16.80
CA ASN A 136 0.30 7.42 -16.63
C ASN A 136 1.44 8.33 -16.13
N LEU A 137 2.27 7.85 -15.22
CA LEU A 137 3.37 8.62 -14.62
C LEU A 137 4.35 9.15 -15.68
N THR A 138 4.69 8.33 -16.68
CA THR A 138 5.59 8.75 -17.77
C THR A 138 5.01 9.93 -18.57
N HIS A 139 3.70 9.92 -18.83
CA HIS A 139 3.03 11.02 -19.54
C HIS A 139 2.93 12.29 -18.68
N VAL A 140 2.63 12.14 -17.39
CA VAL A 140 2.63 13.27 -16.44
C VAL A 140 4.03 13.91 -16.38
N TYR A 141 5.08 13.10 -16.26
CA TYR A 141 6.46 13.57 -16.21
C TYR A 141 6.89 14.29 -17.49
N ALA A 142 6.60 13.71 -18.66
CA ALA A 142 6.84 14.36 -19.94
C ALA A 142 6.10 15.70 -20.07
N GLY A 143 4.84 15.75 -19.62
CA GLY A 143 4.04 16.98 -19.58
C GLY A 143 4.62 18.05 -18.65
N MET A 144 5.15 17.65 -17.48
CA MET A 144 5.82 18.56 -16.55
C MET A 144 7.11 19.14 -17.14
N LYS A 145 7.84 18.41 -17.98
CA LYS A 145 9.01 18.95 -18.70
C LYS A 145 8.65 19.87 -19.85
N ALA A 146 7.53 19.60 -20.53
CA ALA A 146 7.12 20.33 -21.73
C ALA A 146 6.22 21.55 -21.44
N THR A 147 5.71 21.71 -20.22
CA THR A 147 4.79 22.78 -19.87
C THR A 147 5.45 24.17 -19.99
N ALA A 148 4.69 25.16 -20.47
CA ALA A 148 5.12 26.56 -20.47
C ALA A 148 4.90 27.26 -19.10
N ARG A 149 4.29 26.58 -18.14
CA ARG A 149 4.04 27.13 -16.80
C ARG A 149 5.29 27.00 -15.93
N GLU A 150 5.66 28.08 -15.26
CA GLU A 150 6.77 28.12 -14.30
C GLU A 150 6.45 27.36 -13.00
N HIS A 151 5.18 27.29 -12.61
CA HIS A 151 4.75 26.64 -11.37
C HIS A 151 3.63 25.62 -11.58
N LEU A 152 3.68 24.53 -10.82
CA LEU A 152 2.62 23.53 -10.74
C LEU A 152 1.38 24.11 -10.04
N ARG A 153 0.20 23.77 -10.54
CA ARG A 153 -1.08 24.12 -9.92
C ARG A 153 -1.70 22.86 -9.34
N LEU A 154 -1.92 22.86 -8.03
CA LEU A 154 -2.56 21.76 -7.31
C LEU A 154 -4.01 22.13 -6.94
N ALA A 155 -4.91 21.17 -6.98
CA ALA A 155 -6.32 21.29 -6.66
C ALA A 155 -6.56 21.45 -5.16
N ASP A 156 -7.41 22.42 -4.78
CA ASP A 156 -7.60 22.82 -3.38
C ASP A 156 -8.05 21.67 -2.47
N TYR A 157 -8.98 20.82 -2.90
CA TYR A 157 -9.57 19.80 -2.03
C TYR A 157 -8.79 18.48 -2.02
N ASN A 158 -8.46 17.93 -3.19
CA ASN A 158 -7.96 16.55 -3.30
C ASN A 158 -6.43 16.43 -3.25
N GLU A 159 -5.68 17.53 -3.35
CA GLU A 159 -4.21 17.50 -3.44
C GLU A 159 -3.52 18.15 -2.23
N LEU A 160 -4.22 18.20 -1.09
CA LEU A 160 -3.67 18.73 0.16
C LEU A 160 -2.40 18.00 0.61
N LYS A 161 -2.37 16.66 0.50
CA LYS A 161 -1.20 15.86 0.87
C LYS A 161 0.03 16.20 0.01
N LEU A 162 -0.17 16.44 -1.28
CA LEU A 162 0.92 16.81 -2.20
C LEU A 162 1.47 18.20 -1.86
N ARG A 163 0.61 19.18 -1.60
CA ARG A 163 1.05 20.52 -1.14
C ARG A 163 1.87 20.44 0.14
N HIS A 164 1.36 19.74 1.15
CA HIS A 164 2.08 19.57 2.42
C HIS A 164 3.41 18.83 2.24
N PHE A 165 3.49 17.86 1.32
CA PHE A 165 4.75 17.20 0.98
C PHE A 165 5.78 18.20 0.40
N HIS A 166 5.36 19.06 -0.52
CA HIS A 166 6.22 20.10 -1.09
C HIS A 166 6.65 21.14 -0.05
N GLU A 167 5.76 21.55 0.87
CA GLU A 167 6.10 22.44 1.99
C GLU A 167 7.19 21.82 2.89
N LEU A 168 7.11 20.52 3.16
CA LEU A 168 8.17 19.80 3.91
C LEU A 168 9.47 19.73 3.10
N TYR A 169 9.38 19.51 1.79
CA TYR A 169 10.55 19.45 0.92
C TYR A 169 11.30 20.78 0.90
N GLU A 170 10.61 21.90 0.66
CA GLU A 170 11.15 23.26 0.71
C GLU A 170 11.79 23.57 2.07
N LYS A 171 11.12 23.19 3.17
CA LYS A 171 11.65 23.37 4.53
C LYS A 171 12.99 22.64 4.76
N TRP A 172 13.13 21.42 4.26
CA TRP A 172 14.29 20.57 4.57
C TRP A 172 15.43 20.70 3.56
N VAL A 173 15.12 21.01 2.30
CA VAL A 173 16.11 21.12 1.21
C VAL A 173 16.48 22.59 0.94
N GLY A 174 15.61 23.54 1.32
CA GLY A 174 15.72 24.95 0.99
C GLY A 174 15.13 25.26 -0.39
N ASP A 175 15.14 26.55 -0.75
CA ASP A 175 14.80 26.99 -2.10
C ASP A 175 15.87 26.47 -3.09
N LEU A 176 15.43 25.75 -4.13
CA LEU A 176 16.24 25.46 -5.31
C LEU A 176 16.22 26.64 -6.28
#